data_AF-A0AAW6JG66-F1
#
_entry.id   AF-A0AAW6JG66-F1
#
_cell.length_a   1.000
_cell.length_b   1.000
_cell.length_c   1.000
_cell.angle_alpha   90.00
_cell.angle_beta   90.00
_cell.angle_gamma   90.00
#
_symmetry.space_group_name_H-M   'P 1'
#
loop_
_entity.id
_entity.type
_entity.pdbx_description
1 polymer ?
#
loop_
_entity_poly.entity_id
_entity_poly.type
_entity_poly.pdbx_seq_one_letter_code
_entity_poly.pdbx_strand_id
1 'polypeptide(L)'
;MFEQTFKNIDDVLWKEAGCTTELDYTEQTSWLLFLKYLDDLEQERSEKAELSGESYTFIIEQKHRWSVWAARKDKNGKLDDDHALTGDDLINYVNGELFPYLQGFKERSSGSDTIEYKIGEIFSEIKNRFQSGYSLRDALEYIDELRFRSQQEKHELSHLYEAKIKNMGNAGRNGGEYYTPRPLIRAMIQVVKPKIGEKIYDGACGSAGFLCESVLESESSILEAFVAEATV
;
A
#
# COMPACT_ATOMS: atom_id res chain seq x y z
N MET A 1 14.91 7.17 9.27
CA MET A 1 13.71 8.05 9.35
C MET A 1 12.46 7.19 9.32
N PHE A 2 12.28 6.37 8.29
CA PHE A 2 11.16 5.44 8.15
C PHE A 2 10.95 4.48 9.32
N GLU A 3 12.03 3.92 9.90
CA GLU A 3 11.91 3.01 11.05
C GLU A 3 11.27 3.69 12.28
N GLN A 4 11.61 4.95 12.54
CA GLN A 4 11.02 5.71 13.64
C GLN A 4 9.55 6.04 13.37
N THR A 5 9.23 6.46 12.14
CA THR A 5 7.85 6.71 11.72
C THR A 5 7.00 5.45 11.85
N PHE A 6 7.52 4.27 11.47
CA PHE A 6 6.86 2.98 11.63
C PHE A 6 6.60 2.62 13.09
N LYS A 7 7.59 2.86 13.97
CA LYS A 7 7.41 2.68 15.42
C LYS A 7 6.35 3.61 15.98
N ASN A 8 6.31 4.87 15.54
CA ASN A 8 5.28 5.82 15.98
C ASN A 8 3.88 5.37 15.54
N ILE A 9 3.73 4.85 14.32
CA ILE A 9 2.47 4.27 13.83
C ILE A 9 2.06 3.07 14.70
N ASP A 10 3.01 2.18 15.03
CA ASP A 10 2.75 1.06 15.92
C ASP A 10 2.34 1.50 17.33
N ASP A 11 2.98 2.53 17.87
CA ASP A 11 2.65 3.10 19.19
C ASP A 11 1.24 3.72 19.21
N VAL A 12 0.79 4.31 18.10
CA VAL A 12 -0.58 4.82 17.94
C VAL A 12 -1.56 3.65 17.92
N LEU A 13 -1.31 2.65 17.07
CA LEU A 13 -2.18 1.48 16.92
C LEU A 13 -2.25 0.62 18.18
N TRP A 14 -1.15 0.51 18.93
CA TRP A 14 -1.12 -0.22 20.20
C TRP A 14 -2.00 0.42 21.29
N LYS A 15 -2.22 1.74 21.21
CA LYS A 15 -3.13 2.48 22.11
C LYS A 15 -4.57 2.49 21.61
N GLU A 16 -4.82 2.04 20.37
CA GLU A 16 -6.12 2.10 19.74
C GLU A 16 -7.03 0.97 20.23
N ALA A 17 -8.15 1.32 20.86
CA ALA A 17 -9.03 0.35 21.50
C ALA A 17 -9.62 -0.69 20.55
N GLY A 18 -9.79 -0.35 19.26
CA GLY A 18 -10.31 -1.28 18.26
C GLY A 18 -9.27 -2.24 17.68
N CYS A 19 -7.99 -2.10 18.02
CA CYS A 19 -6.91 -2.98 17.59
C CYS A 19 -6.38 -3.79 18.78
N THR A 20 -6.48 -5.12 18.70
CA THR A 20 -6.16 -6.00 19.84
C THR A 20 -5.14 -7.08 19.52
N THR A 21 -4.78 -7.22 18.25
CA THR A 21 -3.87 -8.24 17.73
C THR A 21 -2.86 -7.62 16.76
N GLU A 22 -1.72 -8.28 16.56
CA GLU A 22 -0.73 -7.89 15.55
C GLU A 22 -1.30 -7.91 14.12
N LEU A 23 -2.31 -8.76 13.90
CA LEU A 23 -3.06 -8.81 12.65
C LEU A 23 -3.89 -7.53 12.46
N ASP A 24 -4.56 -7.03 13.50
CA ASP A 24 -5.29 -5.76 13.42
C ASP A 24 -4.32 -4.61 13.08
N TYR A 25 -3.17 -4.54 13.75
CA TYR A 25 -2.19 -3.47 13.48
C TYR A 25 -1.67 -3.51 12.04
N THR A 26 -1.38 -4.71 11.54
CA THR A 26 -0.91 -4.90 10.16
C THR A 26 -2.01 -4.50 9.19
N GLU A 27 -3.24 -5.01 9.34
CA GLU A 27 -4.40 -4.69 8.50
C GLU A 27 -4.65 -3.18 8.45
N GLN A 28 -4.68 -2.50 9.61
CA GLN A 28 -4.95 -1.07 9.69
C GLN A 28 -3.81 -0.22 9.09
N THR A 29 -2.56 -0.61 9.30
CA THR A 29 -1.43 0.06 8.64
C THR A 29 -1.46 -0.16 7.13
N SER A 30 -1.81 -1.36 6.67
CA SER A 30 -1.78 -1.75 5.25
C SER A 30 -2.73 -0.91 4.40
N TRP A 31 -3.99 -0.72 4.81
CA TRP A 31 -4.94 0.03 3.99
C TRP A 31 -4.60 1.52 3.93
N LEU A 32 -4.06 2.08 5.01
CA LEU A 32 -3.58 3.47 5.05
C LEU A 32 -2.38 3.66 4.12
N LEU A 33 -1.37 2.79 4.24
CA LEU A 33 -0.19 2.81 3.36
C LEU A 33 -0.59 2.61 1.89
N PHE A 34 -1.56 1.74 1.62
CA PHE A 34 -2.06 1.51 0.27
C PHE A 34 -2.64 2.78 -0.34
N LEU A 35 -3.53 3.49 0.38
CA LEU A 35 -4.12 4.74 -0.13
C LEU A 35 -3.10 5.85 -0.32
N LYS A 36 -2.15 5.99 0.62
CA LYS A 36 -1.03 6.94 0.48
C LYS A 36 -0.20 6.64 -0.77
N TYR A 37 0.21 5.37 -0.92
CA TYR A 37 1.05 4.94 -2.03
C TYR A 37 0.35 5.14 -3.37
N LEU A 38 -0.94 4.79 -3.45
CA LEU A 38 -1.73 4.98 -4.65
C LEU A 38 -1.80 6.46 -5.03
N ASP A 39 -2.11 7.35 -4.07
CA ASP A 39 -2.15 8.80 -4.33
C ASP A 39 -0.83 9.34 -4.88
N ASP A 40 0.30 8.97 -4.26
CA ASP A 40 1.63 9.39 -4.71
C ASP A 40 1.97 8.86 -6.11
N LEU A 41 1.61 7.60 -6.39
CA LEU A 41 1.82 6.98 -7.69
C LEU A 41 0.97 7.66 -8.77
N GLU A 42 -0.29 7.99 -8.47
CA GLU A 42 -1.17 8.68 -9.41
C GLU A 42 -0.72 10.13 -9.65
N GLN A 43 -0.21 10.82 -8.62
CA GLN A 43 0.41 12.14 -8.79
C GLN A 43 1.63 12.07 -9.71
N GLU A 44 2.55 11.13 -9.48
CA GLU A 44 3.73 10.94 -10.35
C GLU A 44 3.32 10.67 -11.81
N ARG A 45 2.28 9.85 -12.02
CA ARG A 45 1.76 9.55 -13.36
C ARG A 45 1.09 10.76 -14.00
N SER A 46 0.32 11.53 -13.24
CA SER A 46 -0.32 12.76 -13.70
C SER A 46 0.72 13.80 -14.14
N GLU A 47 1.78 14.00 -13.35
CA GLU A 47 2.88 14.91 -13.70
C GLU A 47 3.58 14.46 -14.99
N LYS A 48 3.84 13.16 -15.16
CA LYS A 48 4.44 12.63 -16.39
C LYS A 48 3.55 12.81 -17.62
N ALA A 49 2.24 12.59 -17.47
CA ALA A 49 1.27 12.79 -18.54
C ALA A 49 1.24 14.27 -18.97
N GLU A 50 1.22 15.20 -18.00
CA GLU A 50 1.28 16.64 -18.27
C GLU A 50 2.54 17.04 -19.05
N LEU A 51 3.72 16.53 -18.64
CA LEU A 51 4.98 16.77 -19.35
C LEU A 51 4.99 16.19 -20.78
N SER A 52 4.21 15.14 -21.01
CA SER A 52 4.09 14.47 -22.31
C SER A 52 2.94 15.03 -23.17
N GLY A 53 2.16 15.98 -22.63
CA GLY A 53 0.97 16.54 -23.28
C GLY A 53 -0.23 15.57 -23.34
N GLU A 54 -0.23 14.53 -22.51
CA GLU A 54 -1.29 13.53 -22.40
C GLU A 54 -2.25 13.88 -21.25
N SER A 55 -3.51 13.45 -21.36
CA SER A 55 -4.46 13.56 -20.24
C SER A 55 -4.35 12.37 -19.30
N TYR A 56 -4.43 12.62 -17.99
CA TYR A 56 -4.44 11.57 -16.97
C TYR A 56 -5.78 11.56 -16.21
N THR A 57 -6.36 10.37 -16.04
CA THR A 57 -7.57 10.16 -15.24
C THR A 57 -7.19 9.39 -13.99
N PHE A 58 -7.46 9.97 -12.83
CA PHE A 58 -7.23 9.32 -11.55
C PHE A 58 -8.26 8.22 -11.29
N ILE A 59 -7.82 7.16 -10.62
CA ILE A 59 -8.67 6.06 -10.14
C ILE A 59 -9.60 6.57 -9.02
N ILE A 60 -9.04 7.31 -8.06
CA ILE A 60 -9.79 7.86 -6.94
C ILE A 60 -10.28 9.27 -7.24
N GLU A 61 -11.56 9.52 -7.00
CA GLU A 61 -12.18 10.83 -7.10
C GLU A 61 -11.50 11.84 -6.17
N GLN A 62 -11.38 13.09 -6.63
CA GLN A 62 -10.61 14.13 -5.94
C GLN A 62 -10.94 14.27 -4.44
N LYS A 63 -12.23 14.18 -4.05
CA LYS A 63 -12.66 14.29 -2.66
C LYS A 63 -12.18 13.15 -1.74
N HIS A 64 -11.77 12.01 -2.31
CA HIS A 64 -11.32 10.81 -1.58
C HIS A 64 -9.82 10.55 -1.73
N ARG A 65 -9.10 11.45 -2.40
CA ARG A 65 -7.63 11.39 -2.55
C ARG A 65 -6.92 11.70 -1.25
N TRP A 66 -5.79 11.03 -1.00
CA TRP A 66 -5.04 11.17 0.25
C TRP A 66 -4.69 12.62 0.54
N SER A 67 -4.20 13.34 -0.47
CA SER A 67 -3.87 14.77 -0.41
C SER A 67 -5.04 15.71 -0.05
N VAL A 68 -6.28 15.22 -0.04
CA VAL A 68 -7.48 16.02 0.26
C VAL A 68 -8.09 15.69 1.62
N TRP A 69 -8.35 14.42 1.93
CA TRP A 69 -9.02 14.05 3.19
C TRP A 69 -8.02 13.67 4.31
N ALA A 70 -6.90 13.05 3.95
CA ALA A 70 -5.94 12.49 4.89
C ALA A 70 -4.83 13.48 5.23
N ALA A 71 -4.23 14.15 4.25
CA ALA A 71 -3.08 15.03 4.48
C ALA A 71 -3.17 16.33 3.69
N ARG A 72 -4.30 17.02 3.84
CA ARG A 72 -4.49 18.34 3.25
C ARG A 72 -3.39 19.28 3.72
N LYS A 73 -2.70 19.91 2.76
CA LYS A 73 -1.66 20.89 3.04
C LYS A 73 -2.17 22.32 2.83
N ASP A 74 -1.75 23.22 3.71
CA ASP A 74 -1.94 24.65 3.59
C ASP A 74 -1.01 25.24 2.50
N LYS A 75 -1.13 26.55 2.27
CA LYS A 75 -0.29 27.29 1.32
C LYS A 75 1.22 27.23 1.62
N ASN A 76 1.61 26.85 2.84
CA ASN A 76 2.99 26.73 3.27
C ASN A 76 3.50 25.28 3.20
N GLY A 77 2.67 24.33 2.74
CA GLY A 77 3.00 22.91 2.69
C GLY A 77 2.93 22.20 4.05
N LYS A 78 2.34 22.83 5.07
CA LYS A 78 2.06 22.21 6.37
C LYS A 78 0.66 21.62 6.39
N LEU A 79 0.36 20.73 7.34
CA LEU A 79 -1.01 20.26 7.51
C LEU A 79 -1.95 21.43 7.77
N ASP A 80 -3.09 21.41 7.08
CA ASP A 80 -4.15 22.40 7.21
C ASP A 80 -5.06 22.01 8.39
N ASP A 81 -4.55 22.21 9.61
CA ASP A 81 -5.20 21.79 10.86
C ASP A 81 -6.62 22.38 11.02
N ASP A 82 -6.85 23.58 10.46
CA ASP A 82 -8.14 24.27 10.51
C ASP A 82 -9.24 23.54 9.72
N HIS A 83 -8.87 22.77 8.70
CA HIS A 83 -9.80 22.06 7.81
C HIS A 83 -9.65 20.54 7.86
N ALA A 84 -8.65 20.02 8.57
CA ALA A 84 -8.43 18.60 8.72
C ALA A 84 -9.54 17.97 9.55
N LEU A 85 -10.14 16.91 9.04
CA LEU A 85 -11.10 16.11 9.81
C LEU A 85 -10.38 15.45 10.98
N THR A 86 -10.92 15.58 12.19
CA THR A 86 -10.41 14.94 13.42
C THR A 86 -11.57 14.40 14.25
N GLY A 87 -11.27 13.66 15.33
CA GLY A 87 -12.29 13.12 16.23
C GLY A 87 -13.37 12.32 15.51
N ASP A 88 -14.62 12.45 15.98
CA ASP A 88 -15.74 11.67 15.45
C ASP A 88 -16.01 11.96 13.96
N ASP A 89 -15.78 13.19 13.50
CA ASP A 89 -15.99 13.56 12.09
C ASP A 89 -15.08 12.78 11.15
N LEU A 90 -13.82 12.53 11.55
CA LEU A 90 -12.90 11.71 10.76
C LEU A 90 -13.36 10.26 10.69
N ILE A 91 -13.80 9.70 11.82
CA ILE A 91 -14.31 8.31 11.87
C ILE A 91 -15.57 8.17 11.04
N ASN A 92 -16.49 9.13 11.14
CA ASN A 92 -17.75 9.14 10.39
C ASN A 92 -17.49 9.25 8.89
N TYR A 93 -16.56 10.10 8.46
CA TYR A 93 -16.18 10.18 7.04
C TYR A 93 -15.58 8.87 6.55
N VAL A 94 -14.62 8.29 7.28
CA VAL A 94 -13.95 7.05 6.84
C VAL A 94 -14.94 5.90 6.74
N ASN A 95 -15.80 5.72 7.75
CA ASN A 95 -16.75 4.60 7.81
C ASN A 95 -17.98 4.81 6.93
N GLY A 96 -18.47 6.04 6.85
CA GLY A 96 -19.73 6.39 6.18
C GLY A 96 -19.57 6.80 4.72
N GLU A 97 -18.39 7.28 4.31
CA GLU A 97 -18.16 7.79 2.96
C GLU A 97 -17.00 7.07 2.25
N LEU A 98 -15.80 7.08 2.81
CA LEU A 98 -14.60 6.58 2.13
C LEU A 98 -14.65 5.07 1.89
N PHE A 99 -14.91 4.27 2.92
CA PHE A 99 -14.98 2.81 2.79
C PHE A 99 -16.12 2.38 1.85
N PRO A 100 -17.37 2.87 2.00
CA PRO A 100 -18.44 2.57 1.05
C PRO A 100 -18.12 2.99 -0.39
N TYR A 101 -17.46 4.15 -0.57
CA TYR A 101 -16.99 4.58 -1.89
C TYR A 101 -16.04 3.56 -2.50
N LEU A 102 -14.98 3.16 -1.79
CA LEU A 102 -13.99 2.20 -2.30
C LEU A 102 -14.60 0.81 -2.55
N GLN A 103 -15.46 0.33 -1.65
CA GLN A 103 -16.18 -0.94 -1.80
C GLN A 103 -16.99 -0.99 -3.09
N GLY A 104 -17.66 0.10 -3.45
CA GLY A 104 -18.48 0.14 -4.65
C GLY A 104 -17.70 0.07 -5.97
N PHE A 105 -16.36 0.09 -5.97
CA PHE A 105 -15.60 -0.14 -7.19
C PHE A 105 -15.82 -1.52 -7.81
N LYS A 106 -16.08 -2.56 -7.00
CA LYS A 106 -16.37 -3.90 -7.53
C LYS A 106 -17.62 -3.94 -8.42
N GLU A 107 -18.57 -3.02 -8.17
CA GLU A 107 -19.81 -2.88 -8.94
C GLU A 107 -19.64 -1.93 -10.13
N ARG A 108 -18.77 -0.92 -10.01
CA ARG A 108 -18.57 0.12 -11.04
C ARG A 108 -17.48 -0.21 -12.06
N SER A 109 -16.59 -1.15 -11.75
CA SER A 109 -15.47 -1.52 -12.62
C SER A 109 -15.94 -2.18 -13.93
N SER A 110 -15.11 -2.09 -14.97
CA SER A 110 -15.40 -2.70 -16.28
C SER A 110 -15.14 -4.21 -16.32
N GLY A 111 -14.47 -4.78 -15.31
CA GLY A 111 -14.08 -6.19 -15.28
C GLY A 111 -13.25 -6.54 -14.05
N SER A 112 -13.18 -7.84 -13.72
CA SER A 112 -12.48 -8.35 -12.53
C SER A 112 -10.95 -8.27 -12.60
N ASP A 113 -10.40 -8.00 -13.77
CA ASP A 113 -8.98 -7.81 -14.03
C ASP A 113 -8.48 -6.39 -13.71
N THR A 114 -9.40 -5.42 -13.57
CA THR A 114 -9.10 -4.01 -13.26
C THR A 114 -8.57 -3.80 -11.84
N ILE A 115 -7.88 -2.68 -11.61
CA ILE A 115 -7.39 -2.31 -10.26
C ILE A 115 -8.55 -1.84 -9.38
N GLU A 116 -9.52 -1.15 -9.96
CA GLU A 116 -10.76 -0.70 -9.33
C GLU A 116 -11.50 -1.88 -8.71
N TYR A 117 -11.74 -2.94 -9.49
CA TYR A 117 -12.41 -4.13 -8.98
C TYR A 117 -11.68 -4.72 -7.77
N LYS A 118 -10.35 -4.86 -7.87
CA LYS A 118 -9.51 -5.41 -6.79
C LYS A 118 -9.55 -4.53 -5.53
N ILE A 119 -9.55 -3.20 -5.68
CA ILE A 119 -9.75 -2.27 -4.56
C ILE A 119 -11.11 -2.52 -3.93
N GLY A 120 -12.18 -2.62 -4.72
CA GLY A 120 -13.53 -2.88 -4.22
C GLY A 120 -13.65 -4.20 -3.46
N GLU A 121 -13.01 -5.26 -3.94
CA GLU A 121 -12.94 -6.55 -3.24
C GLU A 121 -12.19 -6.43 -1.91
N ILE A 122 -10.98 -5.83 -1.92
CA ILE A 122 -10.18 -5.66 -0.69
C ILE A 122 -10.97 -4.89 0.37
N PHE A 123 -11.52 -3.73 0.01
CA PHE A 123 -12.24 -2.87 0.96
C PHE A 123 -13.60 -3.44 1.38
N SER A 124 -14.11 -4.48 0.71
CA SER A 124 -15.29 -5.23 1.16
C SER A 124 -15.00 -6.21 2.28
N GLU A 125 -13.76 -6.72 2.36
CA GLU A 125 -13.34 -7.71 3.35
C GLU A 125 -12.73 -7.08 4.60
N ILE A 126 -12.20 -5.86 4.48
CA ILE A 126 -11.63 -5.13 5.62
C ILE A 126 -12.58 -4.08 6.17
N LYS A 127 -12.31 -3.66 7.40
CA LYS A 127 -13.03 -2.59 8.08
C LYS A 127 -12.05 -1.68 8.82
N ASN A 128 -12.38 -0.40 8.90
CA ASN A 128 -11.67 0.51 9.79
C ASN A 128 -11.93 0.10 11.24
N ARG A 129 -10.86 -0.05 12.01
CA ARG A 129 -10.92 -0.43 13.43
C ARG A 129 -10.64 0.73 14.37
N PHE A 130 -10.16 1.87 13.87
CA PHE A 130 -9.98 3.06 14.69
C PHE A 130 -11.32 3.51 15.28
N GLN A 131 -11.38 3.61 16.61
CA GLN A 131 -12.48 4.18 17.37
C GLN A 131 -12.21 5.65 17.69
N SER A 132 -10.95 6.03 17.87
CA SER A 132 -10.53 7.41 18.10
C SER A 132 -10.07 8.07 16.80
N GLY A 133 -10.80 9.09 16.35
CA GLY A 133 -10.37 9.89 15.20
C GLY A 133 -9.11 10.72 15.47
N TYR A 134 -8.76 10.97 16.73
CA TYR A 134 -7.47 11.58 17.07
C TYR A 134 -6.31 10.60 16.85
N SER A 135 -6.49 9.33 17.23
CA SER A 135 -5.50 8.28 16.94
C SER A 135 -5.34 8.07 15.44
N LEU A 136 -6.46 8.03 14.71
CA LEU A 136 -6.41 7.92 13.25
C LEU A 136 -5.71 9.13 12.62
N ARG A 137 -5.98 10.35 13.12
CA ARG A 137 -5.28 11.56 12.69
C ARG A 137 -3.77 11.42 12.88
N ASP A 138 -3.29 11.07 14.07
CA ASP A 138 -1.87 10.85 14.33
C ASP A 138 -1.25 9.83 13.36
N ALA A 139 -1.94 8.71 13.12
CA ALA A 139 -1.49 7.69 12.17
C ALA A 139 -1.39 8.22 10.73
N LEU A 140 -2.38 9.01 10.27
CA LEU A 140 -2.37 9.64 8.95
C LEU A 140 -1.17 10.59 8.80
N GLU A 141 -0.87 11.38 9.84
CA GLU A 141 0.26 12.31 9.82
C GLU A 141 1.59 11.59 9.70
N TYR A 142 1.82 10.55 10.51
CA TYR A 142 3.04 9.74 10.41
C TYR A 142 3.14 9.05 9.04
N ILE A 143 2.05 8.51 8.52
CA ILE A 143 2.07 7.86 7.19
C ILE A 143 2.36 8.87 6.09
N ASP A 144 1.90 10.11 6.22
CA ASP A 144 2.17 11.16 5.24
C ASP A 144 3.64 11.58 5.19
N GLU A 145 4.40 11.39 6.28
CA GLU A 145 5.85 11.61 6.29
C GLU A 145 6.60 10.60 5.39
N LEU A 146 5.98 9.45 5.09
CA LEU A 146 6.58 8.42 4.25
C LEU A 146 6.57 8.88 2.79
N ARG A 147 7.76 8.92 2.19
CA ARG A 147 7.95 9.29 0.77
C ARG A 147 8.22 8.06 -0.08
N PHE A 148 7.63 8.02 -1.27
CA PHE A 148 7.71 6.89 -2.20
C PHE A 148 8.41 7.27 -3.52
N ARG A 149 9.31 8.27 -3.51
CA ARG A 149 9.81 8.89 -4.75
C ARG A 149 10.98 8.13 -5.35
N SER A 150 11.95 7.73 -4.54
CA SER A 150 13.13 7.00 -4.99
C SER A 150 13.00 5.50 -4.84
N GLN A 151 13.75 4.74 -5.64
CA GLN A 151 13.83 3.28 -5.51
C GLN A 151 14.36 2.85 -4.13
N GLN A 152 15.28 3.63 -3.55
CA GLN A 152 15.82 3.37 -2.23
C GLN A 152 14.74 3.50 -1.15
N GLU A 153 13.91 4.54 -1.18
CA GLU A 153 12.80 4.73 -0.25
C GLU A 153 11.74 3.62 -0.39
N LYS A 154 11.39 3.24 -1.62
CA LYS A 154 10.48 2.10 -1.89
C LYS A 154 11.02 0.80 -1.30
N HIS A 155 12.33 0.57 -1.42
CA HIS A 155 13.00 -0.61 -0.86
C HIS A 155 13.00 -0.60 0.67
N GLU A 156 13.32 0.53 1.30
CA GLU A 156 13.32 0.68 2.76
C GLU A 156 11.91 0.43 3.33
N LEU A 157 10.88 0.98 2.69
CA LEU A 157 9.50 0.76 3.10
C LEU A 157 9.05 -0.68 2.91
N SER A 158 9.39 -1.29 1.77
CA SER A 158 9.10 -2.70 1.51
C SER A 158 9.73 -3.58 2.59
N HIS A 159 10.98 -3.29 3.00
CA HIS A 159 11.65 -4.01 4.08
C HIS A 159 10.92 -3.87 5.43
N LEU A 160 10.50 -2.65 5.78
CA LEU A 160 9.78 -2.40 7.03
C LEU A 160 8.38 -3.04 7.04
N TYR A 161 7.68 -3.02 5.91
CA TYR A 161 6.39 -3.69 5.76
C TYR A 161 6.53 -5.21 5.82
N GLU A 162 7.58 -5.78 5.22
CA GLU A 162 7.89 -7.20 5.34
C GLU A 162 8.22 -7.60 6.77
N ALA A 163 8.90 -6.75 7.53
CA ALA A 163 9.13 -6.99 8.94
C ALA A 163 7.81 -7.08 9.71
N LYS A 164 6.81 -6.24 9.39
CA LYS A 164 5.45 -6.36 9.97
C LYS A 164 4.78 -7.68 9.60
N ILE A 165 4.79 -8.07 8.32
CA ILE A 165 4.23 -9.35 7.87
C ILE A 165 4.91 -10.53 8.58
N LYS A 166 6.24 -10.49 8.69
CA LYS A 166 7.02 -11.51 9.40
C LYS A 166 6.65 -11.58 10.88
N ASN A 167 6.51 -10.43 11.55
CA ASN A 167 6.14 -10.37 12.96
C ASN A 167 4.71 -10.89 13.17
N MET A 168 3.77 -10.50 12.31
CA MET A 168 2.40 -11.03 12.27
C MET A 168 2.40 -12.56 12.10
N GLY A 169 3.19 -13.10 11.17
CA GLY A 169 3.35 -14.55 11.02
C GLY A 169 3.86 -15.22 12.30
N ASN A 170 4.85 -14.63 12.96
CA ASN A 170 5.45 -15.19 14.17
C ASN A 170 4.60 -15.02 15.45
N ALA A 171 3.60 -14.14 15.45
CA ALA A 171 2.76 -13.83 16.62
C ALA A 171 1.72 -14.91 16.94
N GLY A 172 1.62 -15.99 16.15
CA GLY A 172 0.66 -17.08 16.37
C GLY A 172 1.21 -18.48 16.07
N ARG A 173 0.38 -19.51 16.30
CA ARG A 173 0.69 -20.92 15.98
C ARG A 173 0.85 -21.23 14.48
N ASN A 174 0.65 -20.23 13.61
CA ASN A 174 0.45 -20.40 12.17
C ASN A 174 1.56 -19.73 11.32
N GLY A 175 2.76 -19.48 11.85
CA GLY A 175 3.76 -18.64 11.17
C GLY A 175 4.27 -19.10 9.80
N GLY A 176 4.09 -20.37 9.44
CA GLY A 176 4.36 -20.87 8.08
C GLY A 176 3.26 -20.58 7.06
N GLU A 177 2.06 -20.17 7.47
CA GLU A 177 0.92 -19.89 6.58
C GLU A 177 1.01 -18.50 5.93
N TYR A 178 1.76 -17.56 6.52
CA TYR A 178 1.70 -16.14 6.16
C TYR A 178 2.99 -15.57 5.54
N TYR A 179 4.15 -16.18 5.85
CA TYR A 179 5.44 -15.63 5.44
C TYR A 179 6.47 -16.71 5.06
N THR A 180 7.01 -16.58 3.85
CA THR A 180 8.18 -17.34 3.38
C THR A 180 9.41 -16.43 3.36
N PRO A 181 10.55 -16.83 3.97
CA PRO A 181 11.76 -16.00 3.97
C PRO A 181 12.23 -15.60 2.57
N ARG A 182 12.55 -14.31 2.37
CA ARG A 182 13.01 -13.78 1.07
C ARG A 182 14.20 -14.51 0.44
N PRO A 183 15.24 -14.92 1.20
CA PRO A 183 16.33 -15.69 0.62
C PRO A 183 15.86 -17.02 0.01
N LEU A 184 14.84 -17.66 0.59
CA LEU A 184 14.27 -18.90 0.08
C LEU A 184 13.46 -18.64 -1.20
N ILE A 185 12.60 -17.61 -1.21
CA ILE A 185 11.85 -17.21 -2.40
C ILE A 185 12.81 -16.93 -3.56
N ARG A 186 13.84 -16.10 -3.33
CA ARG A 186 14.84 -15.74 -4.35
C ARG A 186 15.59 -16.95 -4.88
N ALA A 187 16.05 -17.83 -4.00
CA ALA A 187 16.75 -19.04 -4.41
C ALA A 187 15.87 -19.92 -5.31
N MET A 188 14.58 -20.05 -5.00
CA MET A 188 13.65 -20.81 -5.82
C MET A 188 13.38 -20.13 -7.17
N ILE A 189 13.12 -18.82 -7.18
CA ILE A 189 12.87 -18.06 -8.41
C ILE A 189 14.08 -18.04 -9.35
N GLN A 190 15.31 -17.94 -8.82
CA GLN A 190 16.55 -18.01 -9.62
C GLN A 190 16.73 -19.36 -10.32
N VAL A 191 16.16 -20.44 -9.77
CA VAL A 191 16.18 -21.77 -10.41
C VAL A 191 15.04 -21.90 -11.41
N VAL A 192 13.83 -21.44 -11.05
CA VAL A 192 12.64 -21.52 -11.91
C VAL A 192 12.78 -20.63 -13.16
N LYS A 193 13.39 -19.44 -13.02
CA LYS A 193 13.63 -18.44 -14.06
C LYS A 193 12.37 -18.15 -14.89
N PRO A 194 11.31 -17.62 -14.25
CA PRO A 194 10.08 -17.30 -14.96
C PRO A 194 10.35 -16.27 -16.07
N LYS A 195 9.61 -16.39 -17.18
CA LYS A 195 9.74 -15.50 -18.34
C LYS A 195 8.47 -14.69 -18.57
N ILE A 196 8.63 -13.51 -19.15
CA ILE A 196 7.50 -12.69 -19.61
C ILE A 196 6.63 -13.49 -20.58
N GLY A 197 5.32 -13.44 -20.37
CA GLY A 197 4.33 -14.19 -21.14
C GLY A 197 4.00 -15.57 -20.56
N GLU A 198 4.77 -16.07 -19.59
CA GLU A 198 4.43 -17.28 -18.86
C GLU A 198 3.36 -17.03 -17.80
N LYS A 199 2.61 -18.09 -17.46
CA LYS A 199 1.63 -18.06 -16.37
C LYS A 199 2.26 -18.63 -15.11
N ILE A 200 2.20 -17.87 -14.03
CA ILE A 200 2.68 -18.28 -12.71
C ILE A 200 1.46 -18.61 -11.85
N TYR A 201 1.52 -19.71 -11.12
CA TYR A 201 0.48 -20.13 -10.19
C TYR A 201 1.09 -20.43 -8.83
N ASP A 202 0.50 -19.84 -7.79
CA ASP A 202 0.80 -20.13 -6.39
C ASP A 202 -0.53 -20.36 -5.66
N GLY A 203 -0.84 -21.64 -5.39
CA GLY A 203 -2.10 -22.05 -4.75
C GLY A 203 -2.17 -21.74 -3.25
N ALA A 204 -1.07 -21.28 -2.64
CA ALA A 204 -0.98 -20.93 -1.23
C ALA A 204 -0.17 -19.64 -1.06
N CYS A 205 -0.50 -18.63 -1.87
CA CYS A 205 0.37 -17.46 -2.05
C CYS A 205 0.59 -16.59 -0.81
N GLY A 206 -0.27 -16.67 0.22
CA GLY A 206 -0.15 -15.89 1.45
C GLY A 206 -0.03 -14.40 1.14
N SER A 207 1.08 -13.78 1.58
CA SER A 207 1.45 -12.38 1.25
C SER A 207 1.94 -12.16 -0.19
N ALA A 208 1.71 -13.13 -1.08
CA ALA A 208 2.10 -13.16 -2.49
C ALA A 208 3.61 -13.05 -2.76
N GLY A 209 4.44 -13.50 -1.81
CA GLY A 209 5.89 -13.31 -1.86
C GLY A 209 6.56 -13.88 -3.12
N PHE A 210 6.15 -15.07 -3.57
CA PHE A 210 6.65 -15.68 -4.81
C PHE A 210 6.18 -14.94 -6.06
N LEU A 211 4.92 -14.49 -6.09
CA LEU A 211 4.37 -13.77 -7.23
C LEU A 211 5.06 -12.42 -7.43
N CYS A 212 5.29 -11.67 -6.34
CA CYS A 212 6.04 -10.42 -6.39
C CYS A 212 7.47 -10.61 -6.90
N GLU A 213 8.21 -11.59 -6.35
CA GLU A 213 9.60 -11.82 -6.75
C GLU A 213 9.71 -12.30 -8.21
N SER A 214 8.73 -13.09 -8.68
CA SER A 214 8.72 -13.57 -10.07
C SER A 214 8.62 -12.42 -11.09
N VAL A 215 7.85 -11.38 -10.78
CA VAL A 215 7.73 -10.18 -11.63
C VAL A 215 9.07 -9.43 -11.66
N LEU A 216 9.69 -9.22 -10.49
CA LEU A 216 10.98 -8.51 -10.37
C LEU A 216 12.11 -9.21 -11.14
N GLU A 217 12.20 -10.53 -11.05
CA GLU A 217 13.21 -11.32 -11.79
C GLU A 217 12.98 -11.23 -13.31
N SER A 218 11.71 -11.29 -13.74
CA SER A 218 11.34 -11.22 -15.16
C SER A 218 11.69 -9.85 -15.77
N GLU A 219 11.46 -8.76 -15.04
CA GLU A 219 11.82 -7.40 -15.45
C GLU A 219 13.35 -7.20 -15.50
N SER A 220 14.07 -7.71 -14.51
CA SER A 220 15.55 -7.63 -14.44
C SER A 220 16.20 -8.36 -15.62
N SER A 221 15.68 -9.54 -15.98
CA SER A 221 16.15 -10.33 -17.12
C SER A 221 16.02 -9.58 -18.46
N ILE A 222 15.02 -8.71 -18.62
CA ILE A 222 14.85 -7.88 -19.82
C ILE A 222 15.93 -6.81 -19.89
N LEU A 223 16.18 -6.11 -18.78
CA LEU A 223 17.23 -5.08 -18.72
C LEU A 223 18.59 -5.67 -19.05
N GLU A 224 18.92 -6.85 -18.53
CA GLU A 224 20.16 -7.55 -18.85
C GLU A 224 20.24 -7.96 -20.33
N ALA A 225 19.15 -8.49 -20.90
CA ALA A 225 19.10 -8.85 -22.31
C ALA A 225 19.27 -7.61 -23.22
N PHE A 226 18.62 -6.50 -22.89
CA PHE A 226 18.68 -5.27 -23.66
C PHE A 226 20.07 -4.62 -23.60
N VAL A 227 20.73 -4.66 -22.44
CA VAL A 227 22.12 -4.18 -22.27
C VAL A 227 23.11 -5.09 -23.03
N ALA A 228 22.88 -6.41 -23.01
CA ALA A 228 23.69 -7.35 -23.77
C ALA A 228 23.56 -7.12 -25.30
N GLU A 229 22.36 -6.87 -25.80
CA GLU A 229 22.15 -6.55 -27.22
C GLU A 229 22.71 -5.18 -27.62
N ALA A 230 22.73 -4.20 -26.72
CA ALA A 230 23.27 -2.86 -26.99
C ALA A 230 24.82 -2.78 -26.93
N THR A 231 25.50 -3.85 -26.50
CA THR A 231 26.96 -3.92 -26.37
C THR A 231 27.63 -4.81 -27.43
N VAL A 232 26.86 -5.30 -28.41
CA VAL A 232 27.31 -6.06 -29.59
C VAL A 232 27.15 -5.21 -30.84
#